data_AF-A0A2E9MEN1-F1
#
_entry.id   AF-A0A2E9MEN1-F1
#
_cell.length_a   1.000
_cell.length_b   1.000
_cell.length_c   1.000
_cell.angle_alpha   90.00
_cell.angle_beta   90.00
_cell.angle_gamma   90.00
#
_symmetry.space_group_name_H-M   'P 1'
#
loop_
_entity.id
_entity.type
_entity.pdbx_description
1 polymer ?
#
loop_
_entity_poly.entity_id
_entity_poly.type
_entity_poly.pdbx_seq_one_letter_code
_entity_poly.pdbx_strand_id
1 'polypeptide(L)'
;MATHHLSREQIVYVLDKSLPPALEVEPGDTVIFDTYDARSGTIQSDDHLLDHPHPVGSNPATGPVYVRGAEPGDGLCVTIDSIELADAGFLAVKKGEGLLAHRADTYATRIVPVVDGVVHFGDLRFAANPMVGVIGTSPKGDGVSTGYAGPHGGNMDNRFIGEGSRVHLPVQVDGAGLGLGDVHGAMGDGEVTFIGLEICAEVTAIISLVKGAQTQRPLVETDGHWVTTGEGDDLGDAARMAADSMVDLMQQRLGLSFEDAYMLMSAAVDVQICQCCEPGEFPVTTRAVVSRELVP
;
A
#
# COMPACT_ATOMS: atom_id res chain seq x y z
N MET A 1 -15.09 8.21 20.00
CA MET A 1 -14.59 7.53 18.79
C MET A 1 -15.69 6.61 18.35
N ALA A 2 -16.25 6.89 17.18
CA ALA A 2 -17.28 6.08 16.55
C ALA A 2 -16.63 5.04 15.64
N THR A 3 -17.39 3.98 15.33
CA THR A 3 -17.03 2.98 14.33
C THR A 3 -17.95 3.14 13.14
N HIS A 4 -17.38 3.25 11.95
CA HIS A 4 -18.08 3.40 10.68
C HIS A 4 -17.78 2.21 9.78
N HIS A 5 -18.71 1.87 8.89
CA HIS A 5 -18.48 0.86 7.85
C HIS A 5 -18.58 1.52 6.48
N LEU A 6 -17.63 1.20 5.61
CA LEU A 6 -17.59 1.66 4.23
C LEU A 6 -17.58 0.45 3.30
N SER A 7 -18.69 0.28 2.57
CA SER A 7 -18.90 -0.84 1.65
C SER A 7 -17.94 -0.81 0.46
N ARG A 8 -17.55 -2.00 -0.03
CA ARG A 8 -16.76 -2.19 -1.27
C ARG A 8 -17.44 -1.67 -2.54
N GLU A 9 -18.71 -1.27 -2.47
CA GLU A 9 -19.37 -0.58 -3.59
C GLU A 9 -18.94 0.89 -3.71
N GLN A 10 -18.38 1.48 -2.64
CA GLN A 10 -17.87 2.85 -2.61
C GLN A 10 -16.39 2.88 -2.98
N ILE A 11 -16.08 2.58 -4.24
CA ILE A 11 -14.71 2.48 -4.76
C ILE A 11 -14.35 3.58 -5.75
N VAL A 12 -13.06 3.88 -5.79
CA VAL A 12 -12.42 4.79 -6.76
C VAL A 12 -11.20 4.10 -7.37
N TYR A 13 -10.87 4.47 -8.61
CA TYR A 13 -9.63 4.04 -9.30
C TYR A 13 -8.64 5.19 -9.46
N VAL A 14 -8.97 6.35 -8.91
CA VAL A 14 -8.15 7.56 -8.93
C VAL A 14 -8.31 8.23 -7.57
N LEU A 15 -7.19 8.56 -6.94
CA LEU A 15 -7.14 9.45 -5.78
C LEU A 15 -7.20 10.88 -6.30
N ASP A 16 -8.34 11.54 -6.15
CA ASP A 16 -8.60 12.87 -6.70
C ASP A 16 -9.43 13.70 -5.71
N LYS A 17 -9.06 14.97 -5.57
CA LYS A 17 -9.71 15.95 -4.67
C LYS A 17 -11.10 16.39 -5.12
N SER A 18 -11.47 16.11 -6.36
CA SER A 18 -12.77 16.45 -6.95
C SER A 18 -13.84 15.40 -6.70
N LEU A 19 -13.44 14.20 -6.24
CA LEU A 19 -14.38 13.14 -5.92
C LEU A 19 -15.14 13.46 -4.62
N PRO A 20 -16.47 13.28 -4.58
CA PRO A 20 -17.23 13.47 -3.36
C PRO A 20 -16.84 12.41 -2.32
N PRO A 21 -16.81 12.75 -1.03
CA PRO A 21 -16.52 11.77 0.00
C PRO A 21 -17.63 10.73 0.10
N ALA A 22 -17.25 9.47 0.22
CA ALA A 22 -18.18 8.38 0.51
C ALA A 22 -18.53 8.31 2.01
N LEU A 23 -17.64 8.82 2.86
CA LEU A 23 -17.79 8.87 4.32
C LEU A 23 -17.07 10.10 4.89
N GLU A 24 -17.66 10.74 5.89
CA GLU A 24 -17.02 11.78 6.70
C GLU A 24 -16.80 11.26 8.13
N VAL A 25 -15.60 11.47 8.68
CA VAL A 25 -15.22 10.98 10.02
C VAL A 25 -14.54 12.06 10.86
N GLU A 26 -14.58 11.90 12.18
CA GLU A 26 -13.77 12.68 13.11
C GLU A 26 -12.39 12.02 13.32
N PRO A 27 -11.31 12.79 13.57
CA PRO A 27 -10.05 12.21 13.99
C PRO A 27 -10.19 11.33 15.24
N GLY A 28 -9.66 10.11 15.16
CA GLY A 28 -9.75 9.05 16.17
C GLY A 28 -10.85 8.04 15.90
N ASP A 29 -11.75 8.28 14.94
CA ASP A 29 -12.76 7.28 14.58
C ASP A 29 -12.15 6.04 13.91
N THR A 30 -12.84 4.92 14.07
CA THR A 30 -12.53 3.66 13.40
C THR A 30 -13.39 3.54 12.13
N VAL A 31 -12.78 3.12 11.03
CA VAL A 31 -13.47 2.80 9.78
C VAL A 31 -13.15 1.37 9.40
N ILE A 32 -14.19 0.60 9.11
CA ILE A 32 -14.14 -0.76 8.60
C ILE A 32 -14.37 -0.66 7.09
N PHE A 33 -13.34 -0.96 6.31
CA PHE A 33 -13.35 -0.90 4.85
C PHE A 33 -13.58 -2.29 4.28
N ASP A 34 -14.73 -2.50 3.66
CA ASP A 34 -14.91 -3.62 2.74
C ASP A 34 -14.12 -3.31 1.46
N THR A 35 -13.19 -4.19 1.06
CA THR A 35 -12.37 -4.01 -0.14
C THR A 35 -12.67 -5.08 -1.18
N TYR A 36 -12.60 -4.68 -2.44
CA TYR A 36 -12.44 -5.64 -3.53
C TYR A 36 -10.95 -6.04 -3.67
N ASP A 37 -10.71 -7.16 -4.34
CA ASP A 37 -9.40 -7.49 -4.93
C ASP A 37 -8.99 -6.49 -6.04
N ALA A 38 -7.74 -6.58 -6.51
CA ALA A 38 -7.19 -5.76 -7.60
C ALA A 38 -8.05 -5.66 -8.87
N ARG A 39 -8.97 -6.61 -9.07
CA ARG A 39 -9.80 -6.78 -10.26
C ARG A 39 -11.28 -6.68 -9.96
N SER A 40 -11.64 -6.00 -8.86
CA SER A 40 -13.04 -5.71 -8.52
C SER A 40 -13.94 -6.95 -8.48
N GLY A 41 -13.38 -8.09 -8.07
CA GLY A 41 -14.12 -9.35 -7.99
C GLY A 41 -14.40 -10.00 -9.34
N THR A 42 -13.80 -9.55 -10.44
CA THR A 42 -14.06 -10.13 -11.78
C THR A 42 -13.37 -11.48 -12.00
N ILE A 43 -12.32 -11.78 -11.24
CA ILE A 43 -11.59 -13.06 -11.32
C ILE A 43 -12.17 -14.04 -10.29
N GLN A 44 -12.92 -15.03 -10.76
CA GLN A 44 -13.67 -15.97 -9.91
C GLN A 44 -13.40 -17.44 -10.23
N SER A 45 -12.60 -17.71 -11.27
CA SER A 45 -12.19 -19.06 -11.66
C SER A 45 -10.84 -19.04 -12.38
N ASP A 46 -10.18 -20.19 -12.48
CA ASP A 46 -8.91 -20.36 -13.22
C ASP A 46 -9.03 -20.04 -14.71
N ASP A 47 -10.25 -20.02 -15.25
CA ASP A 47 -10.53 -19.67 -16.66
C ASP A 47 -10.57 -18.14 -16.88
N HIS A 48 -10.65 -17.33 -15.83
CA HIS A 48 -10.65 -15.87 -15.93
C HIS A 48 -9.21 -15.35 -15.96
N LEU A 49 -8.74 -14.95 -17.13
CA LEU A 49 -7.35 -14.56 -17.37
C LEU A 49 -7.17 -13.02 -17.32
N LEU A 50 -5.94 -12.59 -17.04
CA LEU A 50 -5.52 -11.17 -17.14
C LEU A 50 -5.12 -10.79 -18.58
N ASP A 51 -5.84 -11.31 -19.58
CA ASP A 51 -5.53 -11.14 -21.01
C ASP A 51 -6.25 -9.95 -21.66
N HIS A 52 -7.00 -9.20 -20.87
CA HIS A 52 -7.69 -7.98 -21.26
C HIS A 52 -7.61 -6.90 -20.16
N PRO A 53 -7.60 -5.61 -20.52
CA PRO A 53 -7.67 -4.53 -19.55
C PRO A 53 -8.91 -4.64 -18.66
N HIS A 54 -8.80 -4.24 -17.39
CA HIS A 54 -10.01 -4.08 -16.58
C HIS A 54 -10.84 -2.93 -17.14
N PRO A 55 -12.17 -3.06 -17.26
CA PRO A 55 -12.99 -2.07 -17.96
C PRO A 55 -13.03 -0.68 -17.31
N VAL A 56 -12.70 -0.56 -16.01
CA VAL A 56 -12.87 0.69 -15.24
C VAL A 56 -11.55 1.19 -14.61
N GLY A 57 -10.52 0.34 -14.53
CA GLY A 57 -9.25 0.61 -13.82
C GLY A 57 -8.80 -0.61 -13.01
N SER A 58 -7.57 -0.62 -12.51
CA SER A 58 -7.04 -1.68 -11.63
C SER A 58 -6.89 -1.14 -10.20
N ASN A 59 -6.83 -2.05 -9.22
CA ASN A 59 -6.54 -1.77 -7.81
C ASN A 59 -7.55 -0.77 -7.21
N PRO A 60 -8.85 -1.12 -7.16
CA PRO A 60 -9.88 -0.24 -6.61
C PRO A 60 -9.61 0.07 -5.14
N ALA A 61 -9.69 1.35 -4.77
CA ALA A 61 -9.62 1.79 -3.38
C ALA A 61 -11.02 2.12 -2.86
N THR A 62 -11.41 1.55 -1.72
CA THR A 62 -12.62 1.91 -1.00
C THR A 62 -12.44 3.28 -0.34
N GLY A 63 -13.31 4.23 -0.67
CA GLY A 63 -13.14 5.66 -0.34
C GLY A 63 -13.88 6.59 -1.31
N PRO A 64 -13.61 7.90 -1.28
CA PRO A 64 -12.71 8.60 -0.36
C PRO A 64 -13.36 8.88 1.00
N VAL A 65 -12.57 8.76 2.06
CA VAL A 65 -12.94 9.19 3.42
C VAL A 65 -12.45 10.61 3.65
N TYR A 66 -13.37 11.49 4.04
CA TYR A 66 -13.07 12.86 4.43
C TYR A 66 -12.89 12.95 5.95
N VAL A 67 -11.76 13.49 6.38
CA VAL A 67 -11.40 13.60 7.81
C VAL A 67 -11.59 15.04 8.27
N ARG A 68 -12.52 15.27 9.19
CA ARG A 68 -12.83 16.64 9.64
C ARG A 68 -11.62 17.35 10.24
N GLY A 69 -11.41 18.59 9.81
CA GLY A 69 -10.33 19.46 10.31
C GLY A 69 -8.93 19.15 9.74
N ALA A 70 -8.82 18.17 8.84
CA ALA A 70 -7.58 17.91 8.10
C ALA A 70 -7.37 18.97 7.02
N GLU A 71 -6.24 19.65 7.05
CA GLU A 71 -5.89 20.74 6.13
C GLU A 71 -4.51 20.49 5.48
N PRO A 72 -4.23 21.08 4.31
CA PRO A 72 -2.93 20.93 3.66
C PRO A 72 -1.75 21.26 4.58
N GLY A 73 -0.80 20.34 4.71
CA GLY A 73 0.36 20.44 5.61
C GLY A 73 0.25 19.64 6.91
N ASP A 74 -0.94 19.14 7.23
CA ASP A 74 -1.12 18.12 8.26
C ASP A 74 -0.64 16.74 7.76
N GLY A 75 -0.58 15.78 8.68
CA GLY A 75 -0.37 14.38 8.39
C GLY A 75 -1.56 13.55 8.87
N LEU A 76 -1.98 12.58 8.07
CA LEU A 76 -2.92 11.55 8.50
C LEU A 76 -2.12 10.35 9.01
N CYS A 77 -2.50 9.79 10.15
CA CYS A 77 -1.94 8.55 10.67
C CYS A 77 -3.02 7.49 10.69
N VAL A 78 -2.93 6.54 9.75
CA VAL A 78 -3.87 5.44 9.59
C VAL A 78 -3.28 4.21 10.27
N THR A 79 -3.88 3.81 11.40
CA THR A 79 -3.46 2.58 12.10
C THR A 79 -4.27 1.42 11.55
N ILE A 80 -3.62 0.38 11.05
CA ILE A 80 -4.26 -0.85 10.59
C ILE A 80 -4.46 -1.76 11.80
N ASP A 81 -5.69 -1.91 12.26
CA ASP A 81 -6.03 -2.69 13.46
C ASP A 81 -6.16 -4.19 13.12
N SER A 82 -6.94 -4.51 12.09
CA SER A 82 -7.11 -5.89 11.59
C SER A 82 -7.32 -5.93 10.08
N ILE A 83 -6.98 -7.07 9.47
CA ILE A 83 -7.25 -7.41 8.08
C ILE A 83 -7.89 -8.80 8.03
N GLU A 84 -9.20 -8.85 7.80
CA GLU A 84 -9.94 -10.11 7.66
C GLU A 84 -10.07 -10.47 6.17
N LEU A 85 -9.44 -11.57 5.77
CA LEU A 85 -9.44 -12.02 4.38
C LEU A 85 -10.71 -12.79 4.01
N ALA A 86 -11.13 -12.70 2.75
CA ALA A 86 -12.09 -13.65 2.19
C ALA A 86 -11.52 -15.08 2.13
N ASP A 87 -12.39 -16.08 1.90
CA ASP A 87 -12.02 -17.50 1.89
C ASP A 87 -11.14 -17.92 0.69
N ALA A 88 -11.05 -17.07 -0.33
CA ALA A 88 -10.21 -17.33 -1.50
C ALA A 88 -9.84 -16.04 -2.22
N GLY A 89 -8.62 -16.03 -2.75
CA GLY A 89 -8.11 -15.00 -3.65
C GLY A 89 -7.64 -15.62 -4.96
N PHE A 90 -6.87 -14.87 -5.75
CA PHE A 90 -6.25 -15.41 -6.95
C PHE A 90 -4.78 -15.02 -7.10
N LEU A 91 -4.01 -15.90 -7.72
CA LEU A 91 -2.69 -15.62 -8.27
C LEU A 91 -2.78 -15.69 -9.79
N ALA A 92 -1.95 -14.94 -10.49
CA ALA A 92 -1.93 -14.99 -11.94
C ALA A 92 -0.52 -14.84 -12.53
N VAL A 93 -0.38 -15.33 -13.76
CA VAL A 93 0.70 -14.97 -14.68
C VAL A 93 0.07 -14.11 -15.77
N LYS A 94 0.55 -12.88 -15.90
CA LYS A 94 0.25 -12.01 -17.03
C LYS A 94 1.37 -12.17 -18.06
N LYS A 95 1.01 -12.51 -19.30
CA LYS A 95 1.99 -12.78 -20.35
C LYS A 95 2.86 -11.56 -20.60
N GLY A 96 4.17 -11.76 -20.59
CA GLY A 96 5.16 -10.72 -20.90
C GLY A 96 5.37 -9.68 -19.81
N GLU A 97 4.91 -9.94 -18.58
CA GLU A 97 4.99 -9.01 -17.46
C GLU A 97 5.67 -9.64 -16.23
N GLY A 98 6.11 -8.80 -15.30
CA GLY A 98 6.82 -9.21 -14.09
C GLY A 98 8.31 -9.53 -14.33
N LEU A 99 9.03 -9.78 -13.24
CA LEU A 99 10.49 -9.93 -13.24
C LEU A 99 10.99 -11.06 -14.15
N LEU A 100 10.15 -12.08 -14.39
CA LEU A 100 10.42 -13.20 -15.28
C LEU A 100 9.62 -13.13 -16.60
N ALA A 101 9.23 -11.93 -17.05
CA ALA A 101 8.46 -11.70 -18.27
C ALA A 101 8.98 -12.46 -19.50
N HIS A 102 10.31 -12.58 -19.64
CA HIS A 102 10.96 -13.32 -20.74
C HIS A 102 10.63 -14.82 -20.77
N ARG A 103 10.07 -15.37 -19.68
CA ARG A 103 9.59 -16.76 -19.55
C ARG A 103 8.08 -16.87 -19.35
N ALA A 104 7.39 -15.76 -19.06
CA ALA A 104 5.95 -15.71 -18.91
C ALA A 104 5.28 -15.60 -20.29
N ASP A 105 5.23 -16.71 -21.03
CA ASP A 105 4.75 -16.75 -22.42
C ASP A 105 3.23 -16.99 -22.57
N THR A 106 2.57 -17.34 -21.46
CA THR A 106 1.15 -17.69 -21.37
C THR A 106 0.48 -16.95 -20.22
N TYR A 107 -0.84 -16.76 -20.34
CA TYR A 107 -1.68 -16.32 -19.24
C TYR A 107 -2.11 -17.52 -18.41
N ALA A 108 -2.14 -17.35 -17.09
CA ALA A 108 -2.67 -18.36 -16.18
C ALA A 108 -3.27 -17.69 -14.95
N THR A 109 -4.36 -18.25 -14.43
CA THR A 109 -4.97 -17.83 -13.17
C THR A 109 -5.13 -19.05 -12.27
N ARG A 110 -4.95 -18.86 -10.97
CA ARG A 110 -5.27 -19.86 -9.96
C ARG A 110 -6.10 -19.20 -8.87
N ILE A 111 -7.30 -19.73 -8.62
CA ILE A 111 -8.03 -19.42 -7.40
C ILE A 111 -7.38 -20.19 -6.26
N VAL A 112 -7.02 -19.46 -5.20
CA VAL A 112 -6.25 -19.99 -4.08
C VAL A 112 -7.07 -19.81 -2.80
N PRO A 113 -7.54 -20.90 -2.18
CA PRO A 113 -8.23 -20.82 -0.90
C PRO A 113 -7.31 -20.33 0.22
N VAL A 114 -7.89 -19.54 1.12
CA VAL A 114 -7.28 -19.10 2.38
C VAL A 114 -8.21 -19.51 3.51
N VAL A 115 -7.76 -20.41 4.38
CA VAL A 115 -8.58 -20.96 5.47
C VAL A 115 -7.79 -20.85 6.77
N ASP A 116 -8.38 -20.24 7.79
CA ASP A 116 -7.77 -20.05 9.10
C ASP A 116 -6.34 -19.45 9.04
N GLY A 117 -6.14 -18.46 8.16
CA GLY A 117 -4.84 -17.80 7.96
C GLY A 117 -3.79 -18.65 7.21
N VAL A 118 -4.20 -19.73 6.54
CA VAL A 118 -3.32 -20.59 5.75
C VAL A 118 -3.69 -20.50 4.27
N VAL A 119 -2.69 -20.26 3.41
CA VAL A 119 -2.83 -20.24 1.95
C VAL A 119 -2.67 -21.65 1.38
N HIS A 120 -3.60 -22.07 0.52
CA HIS A 120 -3.68 -23.42 -0.05
C HIS A 120 -3.33 -23.45 -1.54
N PHE A 121 -2.03 -23.51 -1.89
CA PHE A 121 -1.59 -23.60 -3.28
C PHE A 121 -1.34 -25.05 -3.71
N GLY A 122 -2.35 -25.70 -4.31
CA GLY A 122 -2.30 -27.12 -4.67
C GLY A 122 -2.14 -28.00 -3.43
N ASP A 123 -1.03 -28.72 -3.31
CA ASP A 123 -0.68 -29.51 -2.11
C ASP A 123 0.17 -28.72 -1.09
N LEU A 124 0.61 -27.50 -1.44
CA LEU A 124 1.47 -26.67 -0.59
C LEU A 124 0.64 -25.80 0.34
N ARG A 125 1.13 -25.63 1.57
CA ARG A 125 0.51 -24.81 2.62
C ARG A 125 1.54 -23.88 3.23
N PHE A 126 1.18 -22.62 3.40
CA PHE A 126 2.00 -21.63 4.09
C PHE A 126 1.11 -20.58 4.74
N ALA A 127 1.64 -19.88 5.74
CA ALA A 127 0.90 -18.83 6.44
C ALA A 127 0.60 -17.67 5.49
N ALA A 128 -0.62 -17.15 5.56
CA ALA A 128 -0.96 -15.86 4.99
C ALA A 128 -0.11 -14.76 5.64
N ASN A 129 0.16 -13.70 4.89
CA ASN A 129 0.79 -12.48 5.40
C ASN A 129 0.01 -11.27 4.88
N PRO A 130 -1.19 -11.01 5.44
CA PRO A 130 -2.10 -9.98 4.96
C PRO A 130 -1.47 -8.59 4.96
N MET A 131 -1.70 -7.83 3.89
CA MET A 131 -1.25 -6.44 3.78
C MET A 131 -2.14 -5.62 2.83
N VAL A 132 -2.12 -4.30 2.98
CA VAL A 132 -2.85 -3.33 2.13
C VAL A 132 -1.92 -2.77 1.06
N GLY A 133 -2.17 -3.09 -0.21
CA GLY A 133 -1.31 -2.68 -1.34
C GLY A 133 -1.50 -1.22 -1.72
N VAL A 134 -2.77 -0.81 -1.80
CA VAL A 134 -3.16 0.58 -2.06
C VAL A 134 -3.63 1.25 -0.78
N ILE A 135 -2.93 2.29 -0.36
CA ILE A 135 -3.41 3.23 0.66
C ILE A 135 -2.85 4.62 0.39
N GLY A 136 -3.72 5.63 0.31
CA GLY A 136 -3.28 6.98 -0.03
C GLY A 136 -4.32 8.07 0.19
N THR A 137 -3.86 9.31 0.12
CA THR A 137 -4.69 10.52 0.21
C THR A 137 -4.79 11.21 -1.16
N SER A 138 -5.81 12.05 -1.34
CA SER A 138 -5.96 12.82 -2.57
C SER A 138 -4.83 13.86 -2.70
N PRO A 139 -4.12 13.90 -3.84
CA PRO A 139 -3.03 14.86 -4.05
C PRO A 139 -3.56 16.28 -4.29
N LYS A 140 -2.70 17.29 -4.06
CA LYS A 140 -3.03 18.69 -4.37
C LYS A 140 -3.20 18.95 -5.88
N GLY A 141 -2.49 18.18 -6.70
CA GLY A 141 -2.42 18.32 -8.16
C GLY A 141 -3.61 17.70 -8.88
N ASP A 142 -3.33 17.16 -10.07
CA ASP A 142 -4.28 16.30 -10.80
C ASP A 142 -4.46 14.97 -10.06
N GLY A 143 -5.60 14.31 -10.24
CA GLY A 143 -5.84 13.00 -9.69
C GLY A 143 -4.84 11.96 -10.19
N VAL A 144 -4.47 11.02 -9.32
CA VAL A 144 -3.52 9.96 -9.61
C VAL A 144 -4.23 8.62 -9.56
N SER A 145 -4.03 7.78 -10.58
CA SER A 145 -4.59 6.42 -10.60
C SER A 145 -4.13 5.65 -9.35
N THR A 146 -5.02 4.86 -8.77
CA THR A 146 -4.73 4.08 -7.55
C THR A 146 -3.59 3.09 -7.75
N GLY A 147 -3.34 2.65 -8.99
CA GLY A 147 -2.21 1.78 -9.35
C GLY A 147 -0.82 2.43 -9.32
N TYR A 148 -0.72 3.74 -9.04
CA TYR A 148 0.58 4.43 -8.95
C TYR A 148 0.91 4.81 -7.50
N ALA A 149 2.10 4.42 -7.06
CA ALA A 149 2.71 4.95 -5.85
C ALA A 149 3.18 6.40 -6.04
N GLY A 150 3.30 7.13 -4.94
CA GLY A 150 3.94 8.44 -4.93
C GLY A 150 3.94 9.10 -3.55
N PRO A 151 4.19 10.43 -3.49
CA PRO A 151 4.15 11.18 -2.24
C PRO A 151 2.83 11.05 -1.48
N HIS A 152 1.74 10.80 -2.20
CA HIS A 152 0.39 10.67 -1.68
C HIS A 152 0.05 9.26 -1.13
N GLY A 153 0.98 8.30 -1.22
CA GLY A 153 0.69 6.88 -0.98
C GLY A 153 0.41 6.17 -2.30
N GLY A 154 -0.74 5.51 -2.41
CA GLY A 154 -1.15 4.76 -3.60
C GLY A 154 -0.68 3.31 -3.55
N ASN A 155 -0.40 2.72 -4.72
CA ASN A 155 0.02 1.33 -4.90
C ASN A 155 1.45 1.06 -4.42
N MET A 156 1.66 1.06 -3.11
CA MET A 156 2.99 0.93 -2.54
C MET A 156 3.47 -0.52 -2.45
N ASP A 157 2.54 -1.47 -2.34
CA ASP A 157 2.81 -2.91 -2.21
C ASP A 157 3.93 -3.21 -1.22
N ASN A 158 3.78 -2.60 -0.05
CA ASN A 158 4.74 -2.68 1.02
C ASN A 158 4.20 -3.58 2.13
N ARG A 159 4.77 -4.77 2.28
CA ARG A 159 4.36 -5.76 3.29
C ARG A 159 4.40 -5.27 4.74
N PHE A 160 5.04 -4.13 5.03
CA PHE A 160 5.00 -3.51 6.36
C PHE A 160 3.68 -2.79 6.63
N ILE A 161 2.82 -2.61 5.63
CA ILE A 161 1.45 -2.09 5.75
C ILE A 161 0.49 -3.26 6.03
N GLY A 162 0.68 -3.86 7.21
CA GLY A 162 -0.17 -4.94 7.73
C GLY A 162 -0.75 -4.57 9.08
N GLU A 163 -1.40 -5.54 9.74
CA GLU A 163 -1.94 -5.38 11.09
C GLU A 163 -0.89 -4.83 12.08
N GLY A 164 -1.31 -3.89 12.93
CA GLY A 164 -0.46 -3.18 13.90
C GLY A 164 0.39 -2.05 13.30
N SER A 165 0.45 -1.91 11.98
CA SER A 165 1.18 -0.81 11.35
C SER A 165 0.43 0.52 11.43
N ARG A 166 1.19 1.62 11.39
CA ARG A 166 0.68 2.99 11.27
C ARG A 166 1.28 3.63 10.04
N VAL A 167 0.43 3.99 9.09
CA VAL A 167 0.84 4.67 7.85
C VAL A 167 0.61 6.16 8.01
N HIS A 168 1.69 6.93 7.96
CA HIS A 168 1.67 8.38 8.00
C HIS A 168 1.65 8.93 6.58
N LEU A 169 0.56 9.58 6.19
CA LEU A 169 0.31 10.10 4.84
C LEU A 169 0.21 11.63 4.85
N PRO A 170 0.67 12.33 3.80
CA PRO A 170 0.49 13.77 3.72
C PRO A 170 -0.97 14.14 3.52
N VAL A 171 -1.43 15.20 4.20
CA VAL A 171 -2.67 15.87 3.85
C VAL A 171 -2.32 17.00 2.87
N GLN A 172 -2.80 16.87 1.63
CA GLN A 172 -2.52 17.85 0.57
C GLN A 172 -3.75 18.65 0.13
N VAL A 173 -4.94 18.21 0.55
CA VAL A 173 -6.23 18.84 0.28
C VAL A 173 -7.10 18.80 1.54
N ASP A 174 -8.12 19.65 1.59
CA ASP A 174 -9.09 19.68 2.68
C ASP A 174 -9.73 18.28 2.86
N GLY A 175 -9.76 17.80 4.10
CA GLY A 175 -10.30 16.48 4.45
C GLY A 175 -9.46 15.28 4.03
N ALA A 176 -8.27 15.49 3.46
CA ALA A 176 -7.32 14.47 2.98
C ALA A 176 -7.79 13.61 1.79
N GLY A 177 -9.02 13.07 1.80
CA GLY A 177 -9.50 12.15 0.76
C GLY A 177 -8.79 10.80 0.81
N LEU A 178 -8.90 10.09 1.94
CA LEU A 178 -8.25 8.79 2.14
C LEU A 178 -8.97 7.68 1.36
N GLY A 179 -8.23 6.85 0.64
CA GLY A 179 -8.72 5.58 0.10
C GLY A 179 -7.76 4.44 0.41
N LEU A 180 -8.28 3.22 0.55
CA LEU A 180 -7.47 2.02 0.66
C LEU A 180 -8.12 0.81 0.00
N GLY A 181 -7.33 -0.14 -0.46
CA GLY A 181 -7.79 -1.34 -1.15
C GLY A 181 -6.61 -2.23 -1.55
N ASP A 182 -6.84 -3.08 -2.54
CA ASP A 182 -5.79 -3.94 -3.10
C ASP A 182 -5.11 -4.80 -2.02
N VAL A 183 -5.93 -5.52 -1.27
CA VAL A 183 -5.42 -6.35 -0.18
C VAL A 183 -4.83 -7.63 -0.75
N HIS A 184 -3.63 -7.96 -0.29
CA HIS A 184 -3.00 -9.25 -0.59
C HIS A 184 -3.14 -10.18 0.60
N GLY A 185 -3.62 -11.40 0.37
CA GLY A 185 -3.60 -12.45 1.39
C GLY A 185 -2.20 -12.98 1.64
N ALA A 186 -1.35 -12.90 0.62
CA ALA A 186 0.08 -13.13 0.72
C ALA A 186 0.84 -12.46 -0.41
N MET A 187 1.97 -11.86 -0.08
CA MET A 187 2.88 -11.28 -1.08
C MET A 187 4.34 -11.38 -0.61
N GLY A 188 5.23 -11.70 -1.55
CA GLY A 188 6.68 -11.67 -1.34
C GLY A 188 7.27 -10.36 -1.85
N ASP A 189 8.44 -9.97 -1.32
CA ASP A 189 9.16 -8.81 -1.83
C ASP A 189 9.49 -8.96 -3.32
N GLY A 190 9.22 -7.90 -4.07
CA GLY A 190 9.38 -7.81 -5.51
C GLY A 190 8.10 -8.11 -6.30
N GLU A 191 7.07 -8.70 -5.68
CA GLU A 191 5.79 -9.02 -6.34
C GLU A 191 6.01 -9.63 -7.75
N VAL A 192 6.88 -10.64 -7.80
CA VAL A 192 7.64 -10.99 -9.01
C VAL A 192 6.81 -11.35 -10.25
N THR A 193 5.53 -11.71 -10.06
CA THR A 193 4.58 -12.07 -11.10
C THR A 193 3.70 -10.92 -11.58
N PHE A 194 3.99 -9.67 -11.18
CA PHE A 194 3.12 -8.49 -11.34
C PHE A 194 1.91 -8.46 -10.40
N ILE A 195 1.73 -9.50 -9.58
CA ILE A 195 0.54 -9.62 -8.75
C ILE A 195 0.84 -10.42 -7.49
N GLY A 196 0.29 -9.99 -6.35
CA GLY A 196 0.20 -10.75 -5.11
C GLY A 196 -0.92 -11.81 -5.14
N LEU A 197 -1.14 -12.48 -4.00
CA LEU A 197 -2.39 -13.22 -3.78
C LEU A 197 -3.51 -12.21 -3.55
N GLU A 198 -4.12 -11.76 -4.65
CA GLU A 198 -5.21 -10.78 -4.64
C GLU A 198 -6.45 -11.31 -3.99
N ILE A 199 -7.02 -10.56 -3.05
CA ILE A 199 -8.15 -11.04 -2.27
C ILE A 199 -9.03 -9.90 -1.78
N CYS A 200 -10.35 -10.11 -1.80
CA CYS A 200 -11.27 -9.22 -1.10
C CYS A 200 -11.03 -9.33 0.41
N ALA A 201 -11.19 -8.24 1.15
CA ALA A 201 -10.98 -8.23 2.59
C ALA A 201 -11.89 -7.22 3.31
N GLU A 202 -11.92 -7.33 4.62
CA GLU A 202 -12.36 -6.28 5.53
C GLU A 202 -11.13 -5.72 6.26
N VAL A 203 -10.88 -4.42 6.15
CA VAL A 203 -9.76 -3.74 6.82
C VAL A 203 -10.30 -2.80 7.89
N THR A 204 -10.00 -3.06 9.15
CA THR A 204 -10.34 -2.15 10.25
C THR A 204 -9.18 -1.18 10.47
N ALA A 205 -9.44 0.12 10.34
CA ALA A 205 -8.42 1.15 10.52
C ALA A 205 -8.87 2.29 11.43
N ILE A 206 -7.95 2.81 12.24
CA ILE A 206 -8.16 3.98 13.10
C ILE A 206 -7.55 5.21 12.42
N ILE A 207 -8.35 6.25 12.21
CA ILE A 207 -7.98 7.41 11.41
C ILE A 207 -7.61 8.58 12.32
N SER A 208 -6.32 8.84 12.52
CA SER A 208 -5.83 9.95 13.36
C SER A 208 -5.30 11.11 12.53
N LEU A 209 -5.41 12.33 13.07
CA LEU A 209 -4.90 13.55 12.45
C LEU A 209 -3.75 14.15 13.28
N VAL A 210 -2.64 14.46 12.61
CA VAL A 210 -1.47 15.11 13.21
C VAL A 210 -1.31 16.49 12.58
N LYS A 211 -1.66 17.53 13.34
CA LYS A 211 -1.62 18.91 12.84
C LYS A 211 -0.19 19.37 12.58
N GLY A 212 0.04 19.98 11.42
CA GLY A 212 1.34 20.55 11.04
C GLY A 212 2.48 19.53 11.00
N ALA A 213 2.19 18.25 10.73
CA ALA A 213 3.19 17.18 10.66
C ALA A 213 4.24 17.41 9.56
N GLN A 214 3.89 18.17 8.52
CA GLN A 214 4.75 18.39 7.34
C GLN A 214 5.23 17.09 6.68
N THR A 215 4.47 16.01 6.82
CA THR A 215 4.70 14.75 6.10
C THR A 215 4.77 15.05 4.60
N GLN A 216 5.87 14.68 3.94
CA GLN A 216 6.06 14.91 2.51
C GLN A 216 5.75 13.66 1.67
N ARG A 217 6.04 12.49 2.25
CA ARG A 217 5.88 11.16 1.64
C ARG A 217 5.43 10.16 2.70
N PRO A 218 4.93 8.98 2.31
CA PRO A 218 4.52 7.96 3.26
C PRO A 218 5.68 7.54 4.18
N LEU A 219 5.36 7.40 5.46
CA LEU A 219 6.22 6.77 6.46
C LEU A 219 5.40 5.68 7.14
N VAL A 220 5.91 4.45 7.14
CA VAL A 220 5.28 3.33 7.84
C VAL A 220 6.00 3.11 9.17
N GLU A 221 5.22 3.05 10.24
CA GLU A 221 5.66 2.76 11.59
C GLU A 221 5.07 1.40 12.00
N THR A 222 5.93 0.52 12.50
CA THR A 222 5.50 -0.73 13.16
C THR A 222 6.00 -0.73 14.60
N ASP A 223 5.69 -1.77 15.37
CA ASP A 223 6.24 -1.92 16.74
C ASP A 223 7.77 -1.91 16.75
N GLY A 224 8.41 -2.49 15.72
CA GLY A 224 9.87 -2.65 15.68
C GLY A 224 10.61 -1.68 14.77
N HIS A 225 9.97 -1.14 13.73
CA HIS A 225 10.69 -0.47 12.64
C HIS A 225 10.06 0.85 12.20
N TRP A 226 10.93 1.78 11.80
CA TRP A 226 10.59 2.85 10.86
C TRP A 226 10.87 2.39 9.44
N VAL A 227 9.96 2.68 8.53
CA VAL A 227 10.03 2.24 7.14
C VAL A 227 9.68 3.41 6.22
N THR A 228 10.69 3.95 5.54
CA THR A 228 10.49 5.01 4.53
C THR A 228 10.27 4.38 3.16
N THR A 229 9.55 5.08 2.28
CA THR A 229 9.12 4.57 0.97
C THR A 229 9.78 5.34 -0.17
N GLY A 230 10.07 4.65 -1.27
CA GLY A 230 10.49 5.27 -2.52
C GLY A 230 9.93 4.55 -3.74
N GLU A 231 9.78 5.28 -4.82
CA GLU A 231 9.28 4.81 -6.11
C GLU A 231 10.12 5.40 -7.24
N GLY A 232 10.13 4.72 -8.38
CA GLY A 232 10.83 5.21 -9.56
C GLY A 232 10.61 4.35 -10.79
N ASP A 233 11.05 4.86 -11.92
CA ASP A 233 11.06 4.12 -13.19
C ASP A 233 12.06 2.96 -13.17
N ASP A 234 13.04 2.97 -12.26
CA ASP A 234 13.95 1.87 -12.02
C ASP A 234 14.25 1.66 -10.53
N LEU A 235 14.79 0.49 -10.20
CA LEU A 235 15.13 0.10 -8.84
C LEU A 235 16.14 1.04 -8.16
N GLY A 236 17.10 1.59 -8.91
CA GLY A 236 18.13 2.46 -8.35
C GLY A 236 17.57 3.80 -7.91
N ASP A 237 16.67 4.38 -8.71
CA ASP A 237 16.00 5.63 -8.39
C ASP A 237 15.03 5.47 -7.22
N ALA A 238 14.23 4.40 -7.21
CA ALA A 238 13.34 4.08 -6.10
C ALA A 238 14.14 3.90 -4.79
N ALA A 239 15.22 3.10 -4.82
CA ALA A 239 16.07 2.83 -3.66
C ALA A 239 16.74 4.10 -3.11
N ARG A 240 17.20 5.00 -4.00
CA ARG A 240 17.77 6.29 -3.60
C ARG A 240 16.72 7.13 -2.88
N MET A 241 15.49 7.17 -3.39
CA MET A 241 14.42 7.96 -2.78
C MET A 241 14.03 7.46 -1.39
N ALA A 242 13.95 6.14 -1.20
CA ALA A 242 13.69 5.55 0.11
C ALA A 242 14.84 5.84 1.10
N ALA A 243 16.08 5.78 0.62
CA ALA A 243 17.28 6.07 1.41
C ALA A 243 17.37 7.56 1.82
N ASP A 244 17.12 8.48 0.89
CA ASP A 244 17.11 9.93 1.17
C ASP A 244 16.08 10.26 2.27
N SER A 245 14.87 9.69 2.16
CA SER A 245 13.82 9.87 3.18
C SER A 245 14.24 9.31 4.56
N MET A 246 15.03 8.23 4.59
CA MET A 246 15.52 7.66 5.86
C MET A 246 16.64 8.50 6.46
N VAL A 247 17.52 9.07 5.63
CA VAL A 247 18.52 10.04 6.08
C VAL A 247 17.82 11.24 6.71
N ASP A 248 16.83 11.83 6.04
CA ASP A 248 16.05 12.95 6.58
C ASP A 248 15.40 12.60 7.92
N LEU A 249 14.80 11.40 8.03
CA LEU A 249 14.21 10.91 9.28
C LEU A 249 15.24 10.83 10.41
N MET A 250 16.42 10.27 10.14
CA MET A 250 17.50 10.16 11.14
C MET A 250 18.07 11.52 11.52
N GLN A 251 18.25 12.44 10.57
CA GLN A 251 18.68 13.81 10.85
C GLN A 251 17.65 14.52 11.75
N GLN A 252 16.36 14.37 11.46
CA GLN A 252 15.29 14.98 12.25
C GLN A 252 15.19 14.41 13.66
N ARG A 253 15.25 13.07 13.81
CA ARG A 253 15.03 12.39 15.11
C ARG A 253 16.26 12.36 16.01
N LEU A 254 17.44 12.22 15.42
CA LEU A 254 18.69 12.06 16.16
C LEU A 254 19.57 13.33 16.15
N GLY A 255 19.23 14.34 15.33
CA GLY A 255 20.03 15.55 15.20
C GLY A 255 21.39 15.32 14.52
N LEU A 256 21.52 14.27 13.71
CA LEU A 256 22.76 13.92 13.01
C LEU A 256 23.05 14.85 11.83
N SER A 257 24.34 15.00 11.50
CA SER A 257 24.72 15.53 10.20
C SER A 257 24.37 14.55 9.09
N PHE A 258 24.41 15.02 7.83
CA PHE A 258 24.20 14.14 6.68
C PHE A 258 25.23 13.00 6.67
N GLU A 259 26.51 13.30 6.90
CA GLU A 259 27.59 12.32 6.87
C GLU A 259 27.41 11.21 7.92
N ASP A 260 27.03 11.57 9.14
CA ASP A 260 26.80 10.60 10.22
C ASP A 260 25.56 9.74 9.94
N ALA A 261 24.46 10.36 9.49
CA ALA A 261 23.25 9.63 9.10
C ALA A 261 23.53 8.69 7.92
N TYR A 262 24.28 9.13 6.92
CA TYR A 262 24.63 8.34 5.74
C TYR A 262 25.60 7.19 6.06
N MET A 263 26.54 7.39 6.98
CA MET A 263 27.35 6.27 7.50
C MET A 263 26.49 5.26 8.28
N LEU A 264 25.54 5.73 9.08
CA LEU A 264 24.62 4.88 9.83
C LEU A 264 23.71 4.06 8.92
N MET A 265 23.26 4.63 7.79
CA MET A 265 22.52 3.89 6.75
C MET A 265 23.23 2.59 6.40
N SER A 266 24.52 2.66 6.07
CA SER A 266 25.31 1.49 5.65
C SER A 266 25.51 0.45 6.76
N ALA A 267 25.48 0.88 8.02
CA ALA A 267 25.73 0.02 9.16
C ALA A 267 24.47 -0.66 9.72
N ALA A 268 23.29 -0.04 9.56
CA ALA A 268 22.11 -0.41 10.34
C ALA A 268 20.76 -0.28 9.61
N VAL A 269 20.75 0.07 8.31
CA VAL A 269 19.52 0.23 7.53
C VAL A 269 19.49 -0.77 6.39
N ASP A 270 18.38 -1.48 6.27
CA ASP A 270 18.12 -2.38 5.16
C ASP A 270 17.30 -1.67 4.08
N VAL A 271 17.89 -1.46 2.90
CA VAL A 271 17.15 -1.01 1.71
C VAL A 271 16.64 -2.23 0.96
N GLN A 272 15.32 -2.31 0.77
CA GLN A 272 14.60 -3.50 0.34
C GLN A 272 13.62 -3.17 -0.79
N ILE A 273 13.31 -4.17 -1.61
CA ILE A 273 12.30 -4.08 -2.67
C ILE A 273 10.90 -4.28 -2.06
N CYS A 274 9.92 -3.51 -2.52
CA CYS A 274 8.51 -3.70 -2.27
C CYS A 274 7.87 -4.42 -3.46
N GLN A 275 7.62 -3.72 -4.58
CA GLN A 275 7.24 -4.31 -5.87
C GLN A 275 8.24 -3.95 -6.98
N CYS A 276 8.58 -4.90 -7.84
CA CYS A 276 9.52 -4.75 -8.95
C CYS A 276 9.05 -5.60 -10.14
N CYS A 277 7.93 -5.18 -10.70
CA CYS A 277 7.15 -5.95 -11.66
C CYS A 277 7.56 -5.68 -13.11
N GLU A 278 8.80 -5.24 -13.35
CA GLU A 278 9.27 -4.84 -14.67
C GLU A 278 9.59 -6.04 -15.59
N PRO A 279 9.24 -5.97 -16.89
CA PRO A 279 8.42 -4.94 -17.53
C PRO A 279 6.97 -4.98 -17.04
N GLY A 280 6.40 -3.81 -16.76
CA GLY A 280 5.01 -3.67 -16.35
C GLY A 280 4.53 -2.22 -16.33
N GLU A 281 3.25 -2.03 -16.01
CA GLU A 281 2.58 -0.71 -16.04
C GLU A 281 2.94 0.20 -14.85
N PHE A 282 3.28 -0.40 -13.71
CA PHE A 282 3.41 0.30 -12.43
C PHE A 282 4.89 0.51 -12.05
N PRO A 283 5.21 1.64 -11.37
CA PRO A 283 6.58 2.01 -11.02
C PRO A 283 7.18 1.06 -9.99
N VAL A 284 8.50 0.86 -10.01
CA VAL A 284 9.19 0.09 -8.97
C VAL A 284 9.04 0.79 -7.63
N THR A 285 8.73 0.06 -6.56
CA THR A 285 8.71 0.59 -5.20
C THR A 285 9.74 -0.12 -4.31
N THR A 286 10.32 0.65 -3.40
CA THR A 286 11.32 0.19 -2.43
C THR A 286 11.06 0.82 -1.07
N ARG A 287 11.78 0.33 -0.08
CA ARG A 287 11.74 0.84 1.29
C ARG A 287 13.12 0.83 1.93
N ALA A 288 13.34 1.71 2.88
CA ALA A 288 14.47 1.60 3.81
C ALA A 288 13.94 1.34 5.21
N VAL A 289 14.50 0.35 5.90
CA VAL A 289 14.01 -0.18 7.18
C VAL A 289 15.08 0.00 8.25
N VAL A 290 14.71 0.61 9.38
CA VAL A 290 15.58 0.75 10.55
C VAL A 290 14.83 0.41 11.83
N SER A 291 15.53 -0.16 12.81
CA SER A 291 14.95 -0.41 14.14
C SER A 291 14.57 0.90 14.83
N ARG A 292 13.37 0.93 15.44
CA ARG A 292 12.91 2.06 16.27
C ARG A 292 13.69 2.19 17.58
N GLU A 293 14.29 1.11 18.07
CA GLU A 293 15.17 1.19 19.24
C GLU A 293 16.43 2.01 18.94
N LEU A 294 16.90 1.95 17.69
CA LEU A 294 18.06 2.73 17.23
C LEU A 294 17.68 4.17 16.90
N VAL A 295 16.48 4.39 16.35
CA VAL A 295 15.96 5.71 15.96
C VAL A 295 14.64 5.98 16.72
N PRO A 296 14.70 6.42 18.00
CA PRO A 296 13.50 6.65 18.82
C PRO A 296 12.58 7.78 18.33
#